data_AF-A0A8B6CAD2-F1
#
_entry.id   AF-A0A8B6CAD2-F1
#
_cell.length_a   1.000
_cell.length_b   1.000
_cell.length_c   1.000
_cell.angle_alpha   90.00
_cell.angle_beta   90.00
_cell.angle_gamma   90.00
#
_symmetry.space_group_name_H-M   'P 1'
#
loop_
_entity.id
_entity.type
_entity.pdbx_description
1 polymer ?
#
loop_
_entity_poly.entity_id
_entity_poly.type
_entity_poly.pdbx_seq_one_letter_code
_entity_poly.pdbx_strand_id
1 'polypeptide(L)'
;MAFRKDKKQRQHYLNIVYVLFQKVPQVLEKYIKKKHNIELLEAIEKTEDDLKKVLTVDEWSHIFHIRRLSKHQLYPYYDIILSNTKLDTGVVDYLITQGVLTLEDSDEVSKCANQTKKNKFILDRIMHQSENACDHFLKAVQREHEHFAEIFKTTNTQEVYLVKREESKEIGYNMIRIKKNYEMLVREMSNVPSIIDHLVTVEVLNTDDMEEISSIAVQSDRNRKLVSKIRTAKGYSEFIVALHADSVGTHLADIIESTPITEADIALFKP
;
A
#
# COMPACT_ATOMS: atom_id res chain seq x y z
N MET A 1 4.97 -5.28 39.36
CA MET A 1 5.57 -4.61 38.18
C MET A 1 4.55 -4.63 37.04
N ALA A 2 3.91 -3.49 36.77
CA ALA A 2 2.86 -3.40 35.75
C ALA A 2 3.49 -3.21 34.37
N PHE A 3 3.32 -4.19 33.48
CA PHE A 3 3.74 -4.12 32.08
C PHE A 3 2.94 -3.03 31.36
N ARG A 4 3.61 -1.92 31.00
CA ARG A 4 3.12 -0.97 29.99
C ARG A 4 3.14 -1.66 28.62
N LYS A 5 2.06 -2.37 28.27
CA LYS A 5 1.87 -2.87 26.89
C LYS A 5 1.75 -1.70 25.91
N ASP A 6 2.44 -1.86 24.79
CA ASP A 6 2.57 -0.91 23.66
C ASP A 6 1.19 -0.41 23.18
N LYS A 7 1.11 0.90 22.89
CA LYS A 7 -0.07 1.59 22.38
C LYS A 7 -0.58 0.93 21.09
N LYS A 8 0.32 0.39 20.25
CA LYS A 8 -0.02 -0.35 19.03
C LYS A 8 -0.76 -1.65 19.30
N GLN A 9 -0.35 -2.39 20.33
CA GLN A 9 -1.00 -3.64 20.72
C GLN A 9 -2.42 -3.37 21.23
N ARG A 10 -2.62 -2.32 22.03
CA ARG A 10 -3.95 -1.93 22.53
C ARG A 10 -4.90 -1.51 21.40
N GLN A 11 -4.41 -0.80 20.39
CA GLN A 11 -5.23 -0.36 19.26
C GLN A 11 -5.66 -1.54 18.38
N HIS A 12 -4.77 -2.51 18.15
CA HIS A 12 -5.07 -3.74 17.44
C HIS A 12 -6.21 -4.54 18.11
N TYR A 13 -6.19 -4.65 19.45
CA TYR A 13 -7.25 -5.33 20.19
C TYR A 13 -8.59 -4.57 20.17
N LEU A 14 -8.58 -3.24 20.22
CA LEU A 14 -9.78 -2.43 20.09
C LEU A 14 -10.46 -2.63 18.72
N ASN A 15 -9.68 -2.80 17.65
CA ASN A 15 -10.19 -3.05 16.30
C ASN A 15 -10.82 -4.46 16.18
N ILE A 16 -10.22 -5.49 16.78
CA ILE A 16 -10.81 -6.85 16.82
C ILE A 16 -12.12 -6.85 17.60
N VAL A 17 -12.14 -6.21 18.78
CA VAL A 17 -13.35 -6.08 19.60
C VAL A 17 -14.43 -5.31 18.86
N TYR A 18 -14.08 -4.25 18.12
CA TYR A 18 -15.02 -3.46 17.32
C TYR A 18 -15.65 -4.27 16.17
N VAL A 19 -14.85 -5.08 15.46
CA VAL A 19 -15.35 -5.96 14.39
C VAL A 19 -16.25 -7.05 14.94
N LEU A 20 -15.91 -7.63 16.10
CA LEU A 20 -16.77 -8.59 16.78
C LEU A 20 -18.06 -7.95 17.31
N PHE A 21 -18.00 -6.69 17.78
CA PHE A 21 -19.15 -5.91 18.23
C PHE A 21 -20.17 -5.65 17.13
N GLN A 22 -19.72 -5.41 15.90
CA GLN A 22 -20.62 -5.16 14.78
C GLN A 22 -21.35 -6.41 14.29
N LYS A 23 -20.81 -7.61 14.53
CA LYS A 23 -21.32 -8.84 13.93
C LYS A 23 -21.94 -9.84 14.91
N VAL A 24 -21.63 -9.77 16.20
CA VAL A 24 -22.21 -10.69 17.20
C VAL A 24 -22.56 -9.96 18.52
N PRO A 25 -23.58 -9.08 18.52
CA PRO A 25 -23.88 -8.23 19.68
C PRO A 25 -24.29 -9.04 20.93
N GLN A 26 -25.07 -10.10 20.73
CA GLN A 26 -25.74 -10.82 21.82
C GLN A 26 -24.79 -11.72 22.63
N VAL A 27 -23.73 -12.24 22.01
CA VAL A 27 -22.75 -13.10 22.69
C VAL A 27 -21.80 -12.26 23.54
N LEU A 28 -21.36 -11.11 23.02
CA LEU A 28 -20.43 -10.20 23.70
C LEU A 28 -21.07 -9.43 24.85
N GLU A 29 -22.35 -9.05 24.73
CA GLU A 29 -23.07 -8.33 25.79
C GLU A 29 -23.18 -9.15 27.10
N LYS A 30 -23.23 -10.48 26.97
CA LYS A 30 -23.25 -11.42 28.10
C LYS A 30 -21.90 -11.54 28.81
N TYR A 31 -20.79 -11.36 28.09
CA TYR A 31 -19.42 -11.47 28.61
C TYR A 31 -18.91 -10.17 29.21
N ILE A 32 -19.23 -9.02 28.59
CA ILE A 32 -18.75 -7.70 29.02
C ILE A 32 -19.35 -7.27 30.36
N LYS A 33 -20.57 -7.74 30.69
CA LYS A 33 -21.21 -7.44 31.98
C LYS A 33 -20.48 -8.04 33.20
N LYS A 34 -19.41 -8.84 33.04
CA LYS A 34 -18.88 -9.62 34.17
C LYS A 34 -17.43 -9.43 34.63
N LYS A 35 -16.44 -8.83 33.93
CA LYS A 35 -15.08 -8.70 34.53
C LYS A 35 -14.10 -7.74 33.83
N HIS A 36 -13.06 -7.33 34.58
CA HIS A 36 -12.01 -6.38 34.18
C HIS A 36 -10.97 -6.96 33.18
N ASN A 37 -10.41 -6.06 32.36
CA ASN A 37 -9.56 -6.22 31.15
C ASN A 37 -8.45 -7.28 31.11
N ILE A 38 -8.01 -7.86 32.23
CA ILE A 38 -6.95 -8.89 32.22
C ILE A 38 -7.54 -10.28 31.96
N GLU A 39 -8.76 -10.53 32.44
CA GLU A 39 -9.48 -11.78 32.18
C GLU A 39 -10.05 -11.84 30.76
N LEU A 40 -10.10 -10.71 30.05
CA LEU A 40 -10.51 -10.66 28.64
C LEU A 40 -9.50 -11.36 27.73
N LEU A 41 -8.21 -11.30 28.05
CA LEU A 41 -7.14 -11.95 27.28
C LEU A 41 -7.15 -13.47 27.46
N GLU A 42 -7.29 -13.96 28.69
CA GLU A 42 -7.48 -15.39 28.97
C GLU A 42 -8.83 -15.90 28.46
N ALA A 43 -9.88 -15.05 28.45
CA ALA A 43 -11.16 -15.38 27.86
C ALA A 43 -11.11 -15.44 26.33
N ILE A 44 -10.23 -14.67 25.65
CA ILE A 44 -10.08 -14.69 24.17
C ILE A 44 -9.44 -16.00 23.68
N GLU A 45 -8.41 -16.51 24.36
CA GLU A 45 -7.82 -17.82 24.00
C GLU A 45 -8.76 -18.97 24.37
N LYS A 46 -9.43 -18.89 25.52
CA LYS A 46 -10.43 -19.87 25.93
C LYS A 46 -11.69 -19.85 25.04
N THR A 47 -11.99 -18.71 24.40
CA THR A 47 -13.14 -18.59 23.49
C THR A 47 -12.89 -19.21 22.12
N GLU A 48 -11.67 -19.46 21.65
CA GLU A 48 -11.54 -20.15 20.36
C GLU A 48 -12.08 -21.59 20.45
N ASP A 49 -11.69 -22.33 21.49
CA ASP A 49 -12.14 -23.71 21.71
C ASP A 49 -13.60 -23.78 22.17
N ASP A 50 -14.09 -22.77 22.89
CA ASP A 50 -15.50 -22.70 23.24
C ASP A 50 -16.36 -22.27 22.03
N LEU A 51 -15.91 -21.35 21.19
CA LEU A 51 -16.60 -20.97 19.96
C LEU A 51 -16.66 -22.12 18.94
N LYS A 52 -15.62 -22.98 18.86
CA LYS A 52 -15.65 -24.24 18.09
C LYS A 52 -16.74 -25.22 18.56
N LYS A 53 -17.16 -25.14 19.83
CA LYS A 53 -18.23 -26.00 20.39
C LYS A 53 -19.62 -25.42 20.15
N VAL A 54 -19.75 -24.11 19.97
CA VAL A 54 -21.07 -23.43 19.85
C VAL A 54 -21.42 -23.08 18.42
N LEU A 55 -20.43 -22.84 17.55
CA LEU A 55 -20.64 -22.50 16.15
C LEU A 55 -20.72 -23.77 15.31
N THR A 56 -21.68 -23.79 14.38
CA THR A 56 -21.74 -24.82 13.36
C THR A 56 -20.51 -24.75 12.44
N VAL A 57 -20.19 -25.85 11.75
CA VAL A 57 -19.07 -25.90 10.78
C VAL A 57 -19.20 -24.81 9.71
N ASP A 58 -20.41 -24.45 9.33
CA ASP A 58 -20.70 -23.40 8.36
C ASP A 58 -20.50 -21.99 8.94
N GLU A 59 -20.93 -21.73 10.17
CA GLU A 59 -20.69 -20.45 10.86
C GLU A 59 -19.21 -20.23 11.18
N TRP A 60 -18.52 -21.31 11.59
CA TRP A 60 -17.08 -21.32 11.79
C TRP A 60 -16.34 -21.05 10.48
N SER A 61 -16.76 -21.70 9.38
CA SER A 61 -16.22 -21.45 8.04
C SER A 61 -16.49 -20.02 7.57
N HIS A 62 -17.64 -19.43 7.90
CA HIS A 62 -17.98 -18.06 7.52
C HIS A 62 -17.13 -17.02 8.27
N ILE A 63 -16.88 -17.24 9.56
CA ILE A 63 -15.97 -16.41 10.37
C ILE A 63 -14.52 -16.56 9.91
N PHE A 64 -14.09 -17.76 9.50
CA PHE A 64 -12.76 -17.99 8.94
C PHE A 64 -12.63 -17.59 7.46
N HIS A 65 -13.72 -17.48 6.70
CA HIS A 65 -13.70 -16.88 5.36
C HIS A 65 -13.36 -15.39 5.41
N ILE A 66 -13.51 -14.72 6.57
CA ILE A 66 -12.97 -13.37 6.80
C ILE A 66 -11.42 -13.39 6.88
N ARG A 67 -10.79 -14.56 7.12
CA ARG A 67 -9.34 -14.78 7.05
C ARG A 67 -8.85 -15.29 5.69
N ARG A 68 -9.73 -15.54 4.71
CA ARG A 68 -9.29 -15.80 3.33
C ARG A 68 -8.62 -14.55 2.80
N LEU A 69 -7.37 -14.69 2.36
CA LEU A 69 -6.62 -13.56 1.84
C LEU A 69 -7.14 -13.28 0.43
N SER A 70 -8.02 -12.30 0.33
CA SER A 70 -8.55 -11.83 -0.96
C SER A 70 -7.43 -11.27 -1.83
N LYS A 71 -7.61 -11.27 -3.15
CA LYS A 71 -6.70 -10.65 -4.13
C LYS A 71 -6.28 -9.23 -3.72
N HIS A 72 -7.17 -8.48 -3.06
CA HIS A 72 -6.90 -7.13 -2.54
C HIS A 72 -5.83 -7.09 -1.45
N GLN A 73 -5.63 -8.16 -0.69
CA GLN A 73 -4.60 -8.25 0.34
C GLN A 73 -3.23 -8.63 -0.22
N LEU A 74 -3.17 -9.22 -1.42
CA LEU A 74 -1.92 -9.50 -2.11
C LEU A 74 -1.36 -8.25 -2.81
N TYR A 75 -2.24 -7.38 -3.31
CA TYR A 75 -1.89 -6.19 -4.10
C TYR A 75 -0.86 -5.26 -3.44
N PRO A 76 -0.94 -4.92 -2.13
CA PRO A 76 0.05 -4.07 -1.44
C PRO A 76 1.47 -4.62 -1.44
N TYR A 77 1.63 -5.93 -1.62
CA TYR A 77 2.92 -6.61 -1.62
C TYR A 77 3.36 -6.98 -3.03
N TYR A 78 2.58 -6.67 -4.06
CA TYR A 78 2.86 -7.09 -5.42
C TYR A 78 4.26 -6.67 -5.85
N ASP A 79 4.62 -5.40 -5.70
CA ASP A 79 5.95 -4.88 -6.07
C ASP A 79 7.08 -5.44 -5.19
N ILE A 80 6.78 -5.68 -3.92
CA ILE A 80 7.74 -6.24 -2.96
C ILE A 80 8.05 -7.69 -3.35
N ILE A 81 7.04 -8.50 -3.62
CA ILE A 81 7.18 -9.88 -4.08
C ILE A 81 7.91 -9.88 -5.43
N LEU A 82 7.45 -9.07 -6.38
CA LEU A 82 8.02 -8.98 -7.72
C LEU A 82 9.53 -8.68 -7.69
N SER A 83 9.99 -7.85 -6.75
CA SER A 83 11.39 -7.39 -6.67
C SER A 83 12.26 -8.18 -5.70
N ASN A 84 11.68 -8.81 -4.67
CA ASN A 84 12.45 -9.35 -3.53
C ASN A 84 12.21 -10.83 -3.24
N THR A 85 11.31 -11.52 -3.95
CA THR A 85 11.18 -12.97 -3.84
C THR A 85 11.80 -13.68 -5.03
N LYS A 86 12.21 -14.92 -4.79
CA LYS A 86 12.55 -15.85 -5.85
C LYS A 86 11.46 -16.91 -5.88
N LEU A 87 10.33 -16.63 -6.54
CA LEU A 87 9.29 -17.63 -6.78
C LEU A 87 9.86 -18.69 -7.72
N ASP A 88 10.47 -19.71 -7.12
CA ASP A 88 11.23 -20.76 -7.81
C ASP A 88 10.38 -22.02 -8.01
N THR A 89 11.05 -23.10 -8.40
CA THR A 89 10.43 -24.40 -8.65
C THR A 89 9.63 -24.92 -7.45
N GLY A 90 10.06 -24.69 -6.20
CA GLY A 90 9.31 -25.17 -5.04
C GLY A 90 7.93 -24.53 -4.92
N VAL A 91 7.86 -23.22 -5.16
CA VAL A 91 6.59 -22.47 -5.17
C VAL A 91 5.71 -22.91 -6.33
N VAL A 92 6.29 -23.02 -7.54
CA VAL A 92 5.56 -23.39 -8.75
C VAL A 92 5.00 -24.81 -8.66
N ASP A 93 5.81 -25.78 -8.24
CA ASP A 93 5.43 -27.19 -8.10
C ASP A 93 4.28 -27.35 -7.10
N TYR A 94 4.35 -26.61 -5.99
CA TYR A 94 3.25 -26.60 -5.03
C TYR A 94 1.96 -26.03 -5.64
N LEU A 95 2.03 -24.90 -6.35
CA LEU A 95 0.87 -24.30 -6.99
C LEU A 95 0.24 -25.21 -8.06
N ILE A 96 1.05 -25.96 -8.81
CA ILE A 96 0.58 -26.97 -9.75
C ILE A 96 -0.13 -28.10 -9.01
N THR A 97 0.46 -28.60 -7.92
CA THR A 97 -0.13 -29.65 -7.08
C THR A 97 -1.48 -29.22 -6.50
N GLN A 98 -1.67 -27.93 -6.24
CA GLN A 98 -2.93 -27.37 -5.75
C GLN A 98 -3.91 -26.98 -6.88
N GLY A 99 -3.56 -27.22 -8.15
CA GLY A 99 -4.39 -26.88 -9.31
C GLY A 99 -4.54 -25.37 -9.56
N VAL A 100 -3.65 -24.55 -9.00
CA VAL A 100 -3.63 -23.10 -9.20
C VAL A 100 -2.93 -22.73 -10.50
N LEU A 101 -1.86 -23.45 -10.82
CA LEU A 101 -1.12 -23.33 -12.08
C LEU A 101 -1.21 -24.65 -12.84
N THR A 102 -1.06 -24.57 -14.16
CA THR A 102 -0.94 -25.74 -15.04
C THR A 102 0.53 -26.08 -15.30
N LEU A 103 0.79 -27.26 -15.87
CA LEU A 103 2.13 -27.62 -16.35
C LEU A 103 2.59 -26.67 -17.47
N GLU A 104 1.67 -26.21 -18.33
CA GLU A 104 1.96 -25.21 -19.37
C GLU A 104 2.40 -23.87 -18.76
N ASP A 105 1.75 -23.43 -17.68
CA ASP A 105 2.18 -22.23 -16.96
C ASP A 105 3.60 -22.39 -16.39
N SER A 106 3.96 -23.58 -15.92
CA SER A 106 5.33 -23.89 -15.46
C SER A 106 6.35 -23.73 -16.59
N ASP A 107 6.03 -24.26 -17.78
CA ASP A 107 6.88 -24.17 -18.95
C ASP A 107 7.06 -22.69 -19.36
N GLU A 108 6.01 -21.88 -19.34
CA GLU A 108 6.08 -20.44 -19.62
C GLU A 108 6.91 -19.66 -18.58
N VAL A 109 6.77 -20.00 -17.30
CA VAL A 109 7.62 -19.45 -16.24
C VAL A 109 9.09 -19.81 -16.49
N SER A 110 9.39 -21.04 -16.92
CA SER A 110 10.76 -21.48 -17.20
C SER A 110 11.42 -20.68 -18.34
N LYS A 111 10.63 -20.27 -19.35
CA LYS A 111 11.07 -19.48 -20.51
C LYS A 111 11.33 -18.00 -20.18
N CYS A 112 10.85 -17.50 -19.05
CA CYS A 112 11.04 -16.10 -18.67
C CYS A 112 12.52 -15.77 -18.41
N ALA A 113 13.01 -14.70 -19.06
CA ALA A 113 14.43 -14.34 -19.06
C ALA A 113 15.03 -13.91 -17.70
N ASN A 114 14.20 -13.48 -16.74
CA ASN A 114 14.66 -13.06 -15.41
C ASN A 114 13.61 -13.30 -14.33
N GLN A 115 14.03 -13.24 -13.06
CA GLN A 115 13.18 -13.55 -11.91
C GLN A 115 11.99 -12.59 -11.80
N THR A 116 12.17 -11.31 -12.09
CA THR A 116 11.08 -10.31 -12.06
C THR A 116 9.95 -10.67 -13.03
N LYS A 117 10.29 -11.08 -14.26
CA LYS A 117 9.31 -11.55 -15.25
C LYS A 117 8.62 -12.84 -14.81
N LYS A 118 9.37 -13.78 -14.21
CA LYS A 118 8.81 -15.01 -13.61
C LYS A 118 7.79 -14.69 -12.53
N ASN A 119 8.19 -13.85 -11.57
CA ASN A 119 7.33 -13.43 -10.47
C ASN A 119 6.07 -12.75 -10.97
N LYS A 120 6.22 -11.83 -11.94
CA LYS A 120 5.10 -11.14 -12.58
C LYS A 120 4.12 -12.13 -13.20
N PHE A 121 4.61 -13.07 -14.01
CA PHE A 121 3.76 -14.07 -14.66
C PHE A 121 2.97 -14.90 -13.65
N ILE A 122 3.64 -15.40 -12.60
CA ILE A 122 3.00 -16.19 -11.54
C ILE A 122 1.93 -15.37 -10.83
N LEU A 123 2.26 -14.15 -10.41
CA LEU A 123 1.33 -13.25 -9.74
C LEU A 123 0.14 -12.89 -10.62
N ASP A 124 0.37 -12.57 -11.89
CA ASP A 124 -0.70 -12.27 -12.85
C ASP A 124 -1.64 -13.47 -12.97
N ARG A 125 -1.12 -14.70 -13.10
CA ARG A 125 -1.96 -15.90 -13.11
C ARG A 125 -2.79 -16.04 -11.84
N ILE A 126 -2.18 -15.93 -10.66
CA ILE A 126 -2.88 -16.03 -9.37
C ILE A 126 -4.00 -14.98 -9.26
N MET A 127 -3.74 -13.76 -9.71
CA MET A 127 -4.70 -12.65 -9.67
C MET A 127 -5.89 -12.87 -10.62
N HIS A 128 -5.74 -13.67 -11.68
CA HIS A 128 -6.82 -14.00 -12.61
C HIS A 128 -7.54 -15.33 -12.26
N GLN A 129 -7.04 -16.10 -11.30
CA GLN A 129 -7.62 -17.37 -10.87
C GLN A 129 -8.69 -17.23 -9.77
N SER A 130 -9.19 -18.36 -9.26
CA SER A 130 -10.17 -18.39 -8.16
C SER A 130 -9.67 -17.71 -6.88
N GLU A 131 -10.57 -17.29 -5.99
CA GLU A 131 -10.18 -16.65 -4.71
C GLU A 131 -9.26 -17.53 -3.86
N ASN A 132 -9.37 -18.85 -3.96
CA ASN A 132 -8.51 -19.80 -3.24
C ASN A 132 -7.07 -19.82 -3.74
N ALA A 133 -6.80 -19.34 -4.97
CA ALA A 133 -5.46 -19.30 -5.54
C ALA A 133 -4.50 -18.46 -4.69
N CYS A 134 -4.98 -17.35 -4.12
CA CYS A 134 -4.19 -16.50 -3.24
C CYS A 134 -3.79 -17.21 -1.95
N ASP A 135 -4.71 -17.97 -1.34
CA ASP A 135 -4.42 -18.75 -0.13
C ASP A 135 -3.36 -19.83 -0.39
N HIS A 136 -3.46 -20.53 -1.52
CA HIS A 136 -2.46 -21.53 -1.90
C HIS A 136 -1.11 -20.90 -2.25
N PHE A 137 -1.10 -19.76 -2.93
CA PHE A 137 0.13 -19.01 -3.19
C PHE A 137 0.84 -18.61 -1.90
N LEU A 138 0.11 -18.05 -0.94
CA LEU A 138 0.70 -17.64 0.32
C LEU A 138 1.23 -18.82 1.11
N LYS A 139 0.53 -19.96 1.12
CA LYS A 139 1.05 -21.20 1.70
C LYS A 139 2.34 -21.67 1.02
N ALA A 140 2.43 -21.54 -0.29
CA ALA A 140 3.64 -21.88 -1.06
C ALA A 140 4.82 -20.98 -0.65
N VAL A 141 4.59 -19.67 -0.65
CA VAL A 141 5.60 -18.68 -0.24
C VAL A 141 6.00 -18.86 1.22
N GLN A 142 5.06 -19.21 2.11
CA GLN A 142 5.38 -19.48 3.51
C GLN A 142 6.26 -20.71 3.71
N ARG A 143 6.15 -21.72 2.84
CA ARG A 143 6.96 -22.93 2.89
C ARG A 143 8.39 -22.67 2.40
N GLU A 144 8.51 -21.98 1.28
CA GLU A 144 9.81 -21.78 0.61
C GLU A 144 10.55 -20.51 1.08
N HIS A 145 9.84 -19.55 1.66
CA HIS A 145 10.36 -18.24 2.04
C HIS A 145 9.84 -17.80 3.42
N GLU A 146 10.39 -18.39 4.48
CA GLU A 146 10.00 -18.12 5.87
C GLU A 146 10.06 -16.64 6.25
N HIS A 147 11.06 -15.90 5.75
CA HIS A 147 11.17 -14.44 5.98
C HIS A 147 10.02 -13.64 5.35
N PHE A 148 9.45 -14.10 4.24
CA PHE A 148 8.25 -13.49 3.65
C PHE A 148 6.99 -13.88 4.41
N ALA A 149 6.95 -15.08 5.00
CA ALA A 149 5.84 -15.50 5.86
C ALA A 149 5.62 -14.51 7.01
N GLU A 150 6.70 -13.98 7.59
CA GLU A 150 6.62 -12.97 8.64
C GLU A 150 5.99 -11.67 8.12
N ILE A 151 6.36 -11.21 6.92
CA ILE A 151 5.76 -10.01 6.30
C ILE A 151 4.24 -10.16 6.13
N PHE A 152 3.75 -11.35 5.79
CA PHE A 152 2.30 -11.60 5.70
C PHE A 152 1.63 -11.79 7.07
N LYS A 153 2.36 -12.23 8.10
CA LYS A 153 1.84 -12.46 9.47
C LYS A 153 1.81 -11.20 10.33
N THR A 154 2.81 -10.34 10.23
CA THR A 154 2.94 -9.13 11.06
C THR A 154 2.07 -7.98 10.58
N THR A 155 1.61 -8.06 9.33
CA THR A 155 0.91 -6.95 8.71
C THR A 155 -0.57 -7.17 8.82
N ASN A 156 -1.24 -6.36 9.65
CA ASN A 156 -2.69 -6.20 9.62
C ASN A 156 -3.03 -5.67 8.21
N THR A 157 -3.26 -6.59 7.27
CA THR A 157 -3.28 -6.32 5.82
C THR A 157 -4.27 -5.23 5.43
N GLN A 158 -5.31 -5.01 6.25
CA GLN A 158 -6.22 -3.87 6.12
C GLN A 158 -5.58 -2.52 6.48
N GLU A 159 -4.77 -2.42 7.54
CA GLU A 159 -4.13 -1.16 7.92
C GLU A 159 -3.11 -0.71 6.88
N VAL A 160 -2.26 -1.62 6.37
CA VAL A 160 -1.30 -1.28 5.31
C VAL A 160 -1.99 -0.99 3.98
N TYR A 161 -3.08 -1.68 3.65
CA TYR A 161 -3.88 -1.35 2.47
C TYR A 161 -4.54 0.02 2.61
N LEU A 162 -5.11 0.34 3.77
CA LEU A 162 -5.72 1.64 4.03
C LEU A 162 -4.69 2.76 3.98
N VAL A 163 -3.53 2.60 4.63
CA VAL A 163 -2.43 3.56 4.60
C VAL A 163 -1.92 3.75 3.17
N LYS A 164 -1.60 2.69 2.43
CA LYS A 164 -1.16 2.82 1.03
C LYS A 164 -2.22 3.39 0.10
N ARG A 165 -3.50 3.11 0.34
CA ARG A 165 -4.62 3.69 -0.42
C ARG A 165 -4.82 5.17 -0.11
N GLU A 166 -4.62 5.57 1.14
CA GLU A 166 -4.64 6.96 1.56
C GLU A 166 -3.44 7.72 0.98
N GLU A 167 -2.23 7.16 1.06
CA GLU A 167 -1.03 7.69 0.41
C GLU A 167 -1.21 7.82 -1.12
N SER A 168 -1.81 6.81 -1.77
CA SER A 168 -2.09 6.87 -3.21
C SER A 168 -3.12 7.94 -3.57
N LYS A 169 -4.14 8.14 -2.71
CA LYS A 169 -5.11 9.23 -2.88
C LYS A 169 -4.44 10.59 -2.69
N GLU A 170 -3.57 10.71 -1.68
CA GLU A 170 -2.82 11.93 -1.39
C GLU A 170 -1.87 12.30 -2.53
N ILE A 171 -1.17 11.33 -3.12
CA ILE A 171 -0.38 11.52 -4.34
C ILE A 171 -1.26 12.06 -5.47
N GLY A 172 -2.42 11.43 -5.71
CA GLY A 172 -3.36 11.88 -6.74
C GLY A 172 -3.84 13.31 -6.50
N TYR A 173 -4.16 13.64 -5.26
CA TYR A 173 -4.61 14.98 -4.85
C TYR A 173 -3.54 16.05 -5.05
N ASN A 174 -2.30 15.74 -4.67
CA ASN A 174 -1.17 16.63 -4.84
C ASN A 174 -0.88 16.90 -6.33
N MET A 175 -0.98 15.88 -7.19
CA MET A 175 -0.83 16.07 -8.63
C MET A 175 -1.98 16.89 -9.25
N ILE A 176 -3.21 16.73 -8.74
CA ILE A 176 -4.35 17.58 -9.15
C ILE A 176 -4.07 19.04 -8.81
N ARG A 177 -3.58 19.34 -7.60
CA ARG A 177 -3.23 20.71 -7.19
C ARG A 177 -2.18 21.33 -8.10
N ILE A 178 -1.13 20.59 -8.46
CA ILE A 178 -0.13 21.04 -9.42
C ILE A 178 -0.78 21.34 -10.78
N LYS A 179 -1.64 20.46 -11.30
CA LYS A 179 -2.33 20.69 -12.58
C LYS A 179 -3.24 21.91 -12.57
N LYS A 180 -4.04 22.11 -11.51
CA LYS A 180 -4.95 23.27 -11.39
C LYS A 180 -4.19 24.59 -11.35
N ASN A 181 -2.99 24.58 -10.78
CA ASN A 181 -2.13 25.76 -10.64
C ASN A 181 -1.03 25.84 -11.69
N TYR A 182 -1.08 25.00 -12.74
CA TYR A 182 0.01 24.84 -13.69
C TYR A 182 0.40 26.15 -14.40
N GLU A 183 -0.58 26.90 -14.92
CA GLU A 183 -0.31 28.16 -15.62
C GLU A 183 0.30 29.23 -14.71
N MET A 184 -0.14 29.28 -13.44
CA MET A 184 0.42 30.19 -12.44
C MET A 184 1.88 29.81 -12.13
N LEU A 185 2.15 28.53 -11.86
CA LEU A 185 3.50 28.01 -11.65
C LEU A 185 4.43 28.33 -12.83
N VAL A 186 3.95 28.13 -14.05
CA VAL A 186 4.71 28.39 -15.28
C VAL A 186 5.05 29.87 -15.44
N ARG A 187 4.14 30.76 -15.05
CA ARG A 187 4.31 32.21 -15.22
C ARG A 187 5.13 32.86 -14.10
N GLU A 188 4.91 32.43 -12.86
CA GLU A 188 5.34 33.21 -11.68
C GLU A 188 6.53 32.61 -10.94
N MET A 189 6.91 31.36 -11.23
CA MET A 189 8.08 30.75 -10.62
C MET A 189 9.38 31.39 -11.14
N SER A 190 10.08 32.09 -10.24
CA SER A 190 11.28 32.89 -10.52
C SER A 190 12.60 32.17 -10.19
N ASN A 191 12.65 31.40 -9.09
CA ASN A 191 13.89 30.82 -8.56
C ASN A 191 14.11 29.34 -8.95
N VAL A 192 14.00 29.04 -10.24
CA VAL A 192 14.08 27.67 -10.77
C VAL A 192 15.41 26.96 -10.47
N PRO A 193 16.60 27.61 -10.61
CA PRO A 193 17.86 26.92 -10.37
C PRO A 193 17.99 26.38 -8.94
N SER A 194 17.65 27.20 -7.93
CA SER A 194 17.71 26.77 -6.53
C SER A 194 16.74 25.63 -6.22
N ILE A 195 15.57 25.62 -6.88
CA ILE A 195 14.60 24.53 -6.73
C ILE A 195 15.17 23.24 -7.32
N ILE A 196 15.79 23.30 -8.51
CA ILE A 196 16.42 22.14 -9.14
C ILE A 196 17.55 21.61 -8.26
N ASP A 197 18.43 22.47 -7.77
CA ASP A 197 19.55 22.08 -6.91
C ASP A 197 19.06 21.34 -5.65
N HIS A 198 17.99 21.84 -5.01
CA HIS A 198 17.34 21.15 -3.90
C HIS A 198 16.85 19.77 -4.32
N LEU A 199 16.07 19.69 -5.40
CA LEU A 199 15.45 18.45 -5.86
C LEU A 199 16.46 17.39 -6.33
N VAL A 200 17.62 17.79 -6.85
CA VAL A 200 18.73 16.87 -7.14
C VAL A 200 19.35 16.39 -5.83
N THR A 201 19.61 17.30 -4.88
CA THR A 201 20.20 16.97 -3.57
C THR A 201 19.36 15.96 -2.80
N VAL A 202 18.03 16.05 -2.87
CA VAL A 202 17.12 15.09 -2.24
C VAL A 202 16.71 13.91 -3.13
N GLU A 203 17.41 13.69 -4.25
CA GLU A 203 17.18 12.56 -5.18
C GLU A 203 15.74 12.48 -5.72
N VAL A 204 15.09 13.63 -5.96
CA VAL A 204 13.84 13.71 -6.72
C VAL A 204 14.12 13.83 -8.21
N LEU A 205 15.17 14.57 -8.57
CA LEU A 205 15.69 14.70 -9.93
C LEU A 205 17.08 14.08 -10.00
N ASN A 206 17.47 13.60 -11.18
CA ASN A 206 18.86 13.21 -11.44
C ASN A 206 19.63 14.34 -12.14
N THR A 207 20.94 14.13 -12.36
CA THR A 207 21.80 15.11 -13.05
C THR A 207 21.39 15.37 -14.48
N ASP A 208 20.90 14.35 -15.20
CA ASP A 208 20.45 14.49 -16.59
C ASP A 208 19.20 15.39 -16.67
N ASP A 209 18.27 15.26 -15.71
CA ASP A 209 17.10 16.12 -15.59
C ASP A 209 17.51 17.57 -15.31
N MET A 210 18.50 17.78 -14.42
CA MET A 210 19.05 19.10 -14.12
C MET A 210 19.65 19.76 -15.35
N GLU A 211 20.50 19.04 -16.10
CA GLU A 211 21.11 19.53 -17.33
C GLU A 211 20.05 19.84 -18.40
N GLU A 212 19.10 18.93 -18.60
CA GLU A 212 18.00 19.09 -19.54
C GLU A 212 17.20 20.36 -19.22
N ILE A 213 16.77 20.55 -17.98
CA ILE A 213 15.99 21.73 -17.58
C ILE A 213 16.83 23.00 -17.67
N SER A 214 18.06 22.96 -17.17
CA SER A 214 18.94 24.14 -17.11
C SER A 214 19.34 24.63 -18.50
N SER A 215 19.39 23.76 -19.49
CA SER A 215 19.66 24.11 -20.89
C SER A 215 18.55 24.94 -21.56
N ILE A 216 17.34 24.96 -20.99
CA ILE A 216 16.21 25.69 -21.57
C ILE A 216 16.38 27.20 -21.32
N ALA A 217 16.44 27.98 -22.38
CA ALA A 217 16.68 29.43 -22.32
C ALA A 217 15.49 30.23 -21.78
N VAL A 218 14.26 29.84 -22.15
CA VAL A 218 13.04 30.57 -21.77
C VAL A 218 12.54 30.11 -20.41
N GLN A 219 12.42 31.03 -19.45
CA GLN A 219 12.00 30.75 -18.06
C GLN A 219 10.69 29.96 -17.99
N SER A 220 9.66 30.36 -18.74
CA SER A 220 8.37 29.68 -18.72
C SER A 220 8.47 28.23 -19.20
N ASP A 221 9.29 27.97 -20.22
CA ASP A 221 9.49 26.61 -20.74
C ASP A 221 10.31 25.76 -19.77
N ARG A 222 11.27 26.38 -19.07
CA ARG A 222 12.00 25.76 -17.97
C ARG A 222 11.06 25.38 -16.83
N ASN A 223 10.15 26.28 -16.45
CA ASN A 223 9.13 26.03 -15.44
C ASN A 223 8.21 24.86 -15.83
N ARG A 224 7.73 24.86 -17.08
CA ARG A 224 6.93 23.76 -17.64
C ARG A 224 7.66 22.43 -17.52
N LYS A 225 8.94 22.41 -17.90
CA LYS A 225 9.75 21.20 -17.86
C LYS A 225 9.96 20.70 -16.44
N LEU A 226 10.33 21.59 -15.51
CA LEU A 226 10.49 21.24 -14.10
C LEU A 226 9.20 20.64 -13.51
N VAL A 227 8.07 21.34 -13.66
CA VAL A 227 6.77 20.87 -13.13
C VAL A 227 6.38 19.51 -13.75
N SER A 228 6.71 19.26 -15.02
CA SER A 228 6.43 17.97 -15.68
C SER A 228 7.20 16.76 -15.11
N LYS A 229 8.31 17.01 -14.39
CA LYS A 229 9.13 15.99 -13.73
C LYS A 229 8.64 15.67 -12.31
N ILE A 230 7.83 16.54 -11.71
CA ILE A 230 7.23 16.31 -10.39
C ILE A 230 6.06 15.33 -10.51
N ARG A 231 6.33 14.03 -10.31
CA ARG A 231 5.36 12.94 -10.52
C ARG A 231 5.13 12.04 -9.31
N THR A 232 5.88 12.23 -8.23
CA THR A 232 5.87 11.36 -7.05
C THR A 232 5.40 12.13 -5.81
N ALA A 233 4.98 11.42 -4.76
CA ALA A 233 4.64 12.03 -3.46
C ALA A 233 5.80 12.86 -2.93
N LYS A 234 6.99 12.25 -2.89
CA LYS A 234 8.25 12.88 -2.48
C LYS A 234 8.58 14.09 -3.37
N GLY A 235 8.40 13.95 -4.68
CA GLY A 235 8.66 15.05 -5.59
C GLY A 235 7.77 16.27 -5.32
N TYR A 236 6.48 16.04 -5.03
CA TYR A 236 5.58 17.12 -4.65
C TYR A 236 6.00 17.78 -3.34
N SER A 237 6.21 17.00 -2.27
CA SER A 237 6.55 17.55 -0.95
C SER A 237 7.84 18.37 -1.00
N GLU A 238 8.88 17.83 -1.64
CA GLU A 238 10.16 18.52 -1.74
C GLU A 238 10.10 19.74 -2.67
N PHE A 239 9.25 19.70 -3.69
CA PHE A 239 9.00 20.87 -4.56
C PHE A 239 8.33 22.01 -3.78
N ILE A 240 7.35 21.71 -2.92
CA ILE A 240 6.70 22.70 -2.04
C ILE A 240 7.70 23.27 -1.03
N VAL A 241 8.54 22.43 -0.42
CA VAL A 241 9.62 22.87 0.48
C VAL A 241 10.57 23.84 -0.25
N ALA A 242 10.98 23.49 -1.47
CA ALA A 242 11.87 24.34 -2.27
C ALA A 242 11.22 25.67 -2.66
N LEU A 243 9.90 25.68 -2.92
CA LEU A 243 9.16 26.93 -3.16
C LEU A 243 9.12 27.83 -1.92
N HIS A 244 8.88 27.26 -0.73
CA HIS A 244 8.90 27.98 0.54
C HIS A 244 10.27 28.59 0.92
N ALA A 245 11.35 28.12 0.30
CA ALA A 245 12.69 28.68 0.53
C ALA A 245 12.88 30.08 -0.09
N ASP A 246 12.02 30.49 -1.02
CA ASP A 246 11.99 31.84 -1.59
C ASP A 246 10.72 32.58 -1.14
N SER A 247 10.85 33.87 -0.84
CA SER A 247 9.75 34.77 -0.51
C SER A 247 8.66 34.85 -1.57
N VAL A 248 9.01 34.82 -2.87
CA VAL A 248 8.04 34.79 -3.97
C VAL A 248 7.43 33.40 -4.09
N GLY A 249 8.26 32.36 -3.95
CA GLY A 249 7.83 30.96 -4.02
C GLY A 249 6.90 30.55 -2.88
N THR A 250 7.05 31.13 -1.69
CA THR A 250 6.20 30.90 -0.51
C THR A 250 4.72 31.15 -0.83
N HIS A 251 4.42 32.26 -1.51
CA HIS A 251 3.04 32.56 -1.90
C HIS A 251 2.47 31.53 -2.88
N LEU A 252 3.28 31.06 -3.83
CA LEU A 252 2.87 30.01 -4.77
C LEU A 252 2.62 28.70 -4.05
N ALA A 253 3.49 28.32 -3.12
CA ALA A 253 3.33 27.12 -2.30
C ALA A 253 2.02 27.16 -1.50
N ASP A 254 1.75 28.27 -0.80
CA ASP A 254 0.52 28.47 -0.03
C ASP A 254 -0.75 28.33 -0.90
N ILE A 255 -0.74 28.89 -2.11
CA ILE A 255 -1.86 28.75 -3.06
C ILE A 255 -2.05 27.28 -3.47
N ILE A 256 -0.96 26.59 -3.81
CA ILE A 256 -1.04 25.19 -4.25
C ILE A 256 -1.59 24.30 -3.14
N GLU A 257 -1.09 24.47 -1.90
CA GLU A 257 -1.49 23.67 -0.75
C GLU A 257 -2.95 23.93 -0.35
N SER A 258 -3.40 25.20 -0.44
CA SER A 258 -4.78 25.60 -0.13
C SER A 258 -5.79 25.35 -1.26
N THR A 259 -5.32 24.99 -2.46
CA THR A 259 -6.20 24.75 -3.60
C THR A 259 -7.19 23.62 -3.31
N PRO A 260 -8.51 23.88 -3.36
CA PRO A 260 -9.52 22.88 -3.08
C PRO A 260 -9.60 21.87 -4.22
N ILE A 261 -9.74 20.61 -3.84
CA ILE A 261 -9.89 19.48 -4.74
C ILE A 261 -11.35 19.03 -4.69
N THR A 262 -12.01 19.04 -5.85
CA THR A 262 -13.40 18.63 -6.00
C THR A 262 -13.49 17.23 -6.60
N GLU A 263 -14.65 16.59 -6.48
CA GLU A 263 -14.89 15.28 -7.12
C GLU A 263 -14.76 15.34 -8.64
N ALA A 264 -15.10 16.47 -9.26
CA ALA A 264 -14.91 16.69 -10.69
C ALA A 264 -13.42 16.68 -11.09
N ASP A 265 -12.56 17.30 -10.27
CA ASP A 265 -11.11 17.29 -10.49
C ASP A 265 -10.53 15.86 -10.41
N ILE A 266 -11.03 15.06 -9.46
CA ILE A 266 -10.63 13.65 -9.30
C ILE A 266 -11.10 12.83 -10.50
N ALA A 267 -12.31 13.06 -11.01
CA ALA A 267 -12.84 12.36 -12.17
C ALA A 267 -12.03 12.62 -13.44
N LEU A 268 -11.56 13.85 -13.66
CA LEU A 268 -10.69 14.23 -14.78
C LEU A 268 -9.28 13.64 -14.69
N PHE A 269 -8.86 13.19 -13.51
CA PHE A 269 -7.52 12.63 -13.27
C PHE A 269 -7.49 11.09 -13.32
N LYS A 270 -8.63 10.41 -13.49
CA LYS A 270 -8.65 8.96 -13.69
C LYS A 270 -7.99 8.64 -15.06
N PRO A 271 -6.92 7.84 -15.09
CA PRO A 271 -6.29 7.40 -16.34
C PRO A 271 -7.23 6.55 -17.20
#